data_AF-A0A494Y3A7-F1
#
_entry.id   AF-A0A494Y3A7-F1
#
_cell.length_a   1.000
_cell.length_b   1.000
_cell.length_c   1.000
_cell.angle_alpha   90.00
_cell.angle_beta   90.00
_cell.angle_gamma   90.00
#
_symmetry.space_group_name_H-M   'P 1'
#
loop_
_entity.id
_entity.type
_entity.pdbx_description
1 polymer ?
#
loop_
_entity_poly.entity_id
_entity_poly.type
_entity_poly.pdbx_seq_one_letter_code
_entity_poly.pdbx_strand_id
1 'polypeptide(L)'
;MKLIIQRLIAIMLLVIPGIAAAYGFLLMKDALYDYFAIMGGVDTSTPDFSWGRFIGGAILFLIGIGFIGGWIFFRDRKHNYLSSRFRPRTPRPPRPERSEFTERLDGGNVTDGSRE
;
A
#
# COMPACT_ATOMS: atom_id res chain seq x y z
N MET A 1 -3.50 22.53 7.20
CA MET A 1 -2.44 22.12 8.15
C MET A 1 -2.65 20.74 8.77
N LYS A 2 -3.88 20.32 9.15
CA LYS A 2 -4.19 18.99 9.73
C LYS A 2 -3.64 17.79 8.94
N LEU A 3 -3.63 17.84 7.60
CA LEU A 3 -3.09 16.77 6.74
C LEU A 3 -1.57 16.58 6.88
N ILE A 4 -0.81 17.64 7.15
CA ILE A 4 0.64 17.57 7.32
C ILE A 4 0.97 16.90 8.66
N ILE A 5 0.25 17.29 9.72
CA ILE A 5 0.36 16.69 11.06
C ILE A 5 0.01 15.19 11.01
N GLN A 6 -1.08 14.82 10.33
CA GLN A 6 -1.47 13.41 10.17
C GLN A 6 -0.42 12.60 9.40
N ARG A 7 0.22 13.20 8.38
CA ARG A 7 1.33 12.56 7.64
C ARG A 7 2.56 12.37 8.53
N LEU A 8 2.90 13.37 9.34
CA LEU A 8 4.02 13.30 10.29
C LEU A 8 3.82 12.20 11.33
N ILE A 9 2.62 12.13 11.92
CA ILE A 9 2.27 11.10 12.91
C ILE A 9 2.34 9.71 12.28
N ALA A 10 1.87 9.55 11.05
CA ALA A 10 1.94 8.27 10.35
C ALA A 10 3.39 7.83 10.08
N ILE A 11 4.30 8.77 9.81
CA ILE A 11 5.73 8.46 9.64
C ILE A 11 6.35 8.10 10.99
N MET A 12 6.05 8.85 12.06
CA MET A 12 6.50 8.53 13.42
C MET A 12 6.07 7.13 13.88
N LEU A 13 4.85 6.71 13.52
CA LEU A 13 4.36 5.36 13.83
C LEU A 13 5.08 4.27 13.01
N LEU A 14 5.60 4.62 11.82
CA LEU A 14 6.40 3.74 10.97
C LEU A 14 7.87 3.61 11.41
N VAL A 15 8.38 4.56 12.20
CA VAL A 15 9.77 4.57 12.66
C VAL A 15 10.05 3.37 13.57
N ILE A 16 9.13 3.02 14.47
CA ILE A 16 9.29 1.91 15.42
C ILE A 16 9.57 0.56 14.70
N PRO A 17 8.73 0.09 13.76
CA PRO A 17 9.00 -1.13 13.01
C PRO A 17 10.21 -0.99 12.07
N GLY A 18 10.52 0.22 11.61
CA GLY A 18 11.74 0.51 10.83
C GLY A 18 13.02 0.28 11.62
N ILE A 19 13.09 0.78 12.86
CA ILE A 19 14.23 0.54 13.76
C ILE A 19 14.31 -0.95 14.13
N ALA A 20 13.17 -1.60 14.39
CA ALA A 20 13.13 -3.04 14.65
C ALA A 20 13.67 -3.86 13.47
N ALA A 21 13.33 -3.49 12.23
CA ALA A 21 13.89 -4.11 11.03
C ALA A 21 15.41 -3.90 10.95
N ALA A 22 15.89 -2.66 11.12
CA ALA A 22 17.32 -2.37 11.12
C ALA A 22 18.08 -3.16 12.19
N TYR A 23 17.52 -3.28 13.39
CA TYR A 23 18.10 -4.09 14.47
C TYR A 23 18.12 -5.58 14.14
N GLY A 24 17.05 -6.12 13.54
CA GLY A 24 17.02 -7.50 13.04
C GLY A 24 18.09 -7.76 11.99
N PHE A 25 18.32 -6.81 11.08
CA PHE A 25 19.40 -6.89 10.09
C PHE A 25 20.79 -6.83 10.74
N LEU A 26 21.00 -6.01 11.78
CA LEU A 26 22.24 -5.99 12.55
C LEU A 26 22.53 -7.36 13.17
N LEU A 27 21.53 -8.00 13.79
CA LEU A 27 21.70 -9.35 14.35
C LEU A 27 22.09 -10.39 13.28
N MET A 28 21.54 -10.28 12.07
CA MET A 28 21.93 -11.15 10.95
C MET A 28 23.36 -10.87 10.49
N LYS A 29 23.75 -9.59 10.34
CA LYS A 29 25.12 -9.24 9.95
C LYS A 29 26.12 -9.75 10.99
N ASP A 30 25.83 -9.58 12.27
CA ASP A 30 26.73 -9.94 13.36
C ASP A 30 26.92 -11.46 13.40
N ALA A 31 25.85 -12.24 13.22
CA ALA A 31 25.95 -13.69 13.10
C ALA A 31 26.79 -14.14 11.88
N LEU A 32 26.71 -13.43 10.75
CA LEU A 32 27.52 -13.70 9.57
C LEU A 32 28.99 -13.31 9.78
N TYR A 33 29.25 -12.13 10.36
CA TYR A 33 30.61 -11.65 10.65
C TYR A 33 31.31 -12.55 11.65
N ASP A 34 30.63 -12.96 12.73
CA ASP A 34 31.18 -13.91 13.71
C ASP A 34 31.58 -15.22 13.01
N TYR A 35 30.73 -15.74 12.12
CA TYR A 35 31.02 -16.97 11.39
C TYR A 35 32.24 -16.84 10.46
N PHE A 36 32.33 -15.76 9.68
CA PHE A 36 33.47 -15.53 8.78
C PHE A 36 34.76 -15.20 9.53
N ALA A 37 34.68 -14.48 10.65
CA ALA A 37 35.83 -14.15 11.49
C ALA A 37 36.45 -15.41 12.11
N ILE A 38 35.61 -16.33 12.60
CA ILE A 38 36.05 -17.62 13.17
C ILE A 38 36.67 -18.51 12.08
N MET A 39 36.13 -18.48 10.85
CA MET A 39 36.66 -19.25 9.72
C MET A 39 38.06 -18.77 9.27
N GLY A 40 38.37 -17.48 9.44
CA GLY A 40 39.68 -16.90 9.10
C GLY A 40 40.72 -16.97 10.22
N GLY A 41 40.32 -17.34 11.45
CA GLY A 41 41.19 -17.48 12.61
C GLY A 41 41.81 -18.88 12.68
N VAL A 42 43.13 -18.94 12.92
CA VAL A 42 43.93 -20.18 12.93
C VAL A 42 43.60 -21.10 14.14
N ASP A 43 42.82 -20.64 15.13
CA ASP A 43 42.79 -21.23 16.48
C ASP A 43 41.46 -21.88 16.93
N THR A 44 40.44 -22.04 16.09
CA THR A 44 39.15 -22.60 16.57
C THR A 44 38.59 -23.72 15.70
N SER A 45 38.76 -24.95 16.19
CA SER A 45 38.00 -26.14 15.81
C SER A 45 36.50 -25.89 15.97
N THR A 46 35.72 -26.21 14.93
CA THR A 46 34.24 -26.12 14.81
C THR A 46 33.63 -24.71 14.91
N PRO A 47 33.44 -24.01 13.77
CA PRO A 47 32.63 -22.79 13.73
C PRO A 47 31.14 -23.13 13.90
N ASP A 48 30.62 -22.95 15.11
CA ASP A 48 29.18 -23.05 15.35
C ASP A 48 28.49 -21.78 14.85
N PHE A 49 27.65 -21.94 13.82
CA PHE A 49 26.85 -20.85 13.30
C PHE A 49 25.77 -20.47 14.32
N SER A 50 25.66 -19.18 14.66
CA SER A 50 24.67 -18.69 15.61
C SER A 50 23.27 -18.62 14.99
N TRP A 51 22.69 -19.80 14.71
CA TRP A 51 21.36 -19.96 14.13
C TRP A 51 20.28 -19.21 14.90
N GLY A 52 20.38 -19.16 16.24
CA GLY A 52 19.43 -18.41 17.07
C GLY A 52 19.45 -16.90 16.81
N ARG A 53 20.64 -16.30 16.68
CA ARG A 53 20.79 -14.86 16.36
C ARG A 53 20.38 -14.58 14.91
N PHE A 54 20.74 -15.46 13.97
CA PHE A 54 20.40 -15.32 12.56
C PHE A 54 18.90 -15.47 12.31
N ILE A 55 18.26 -16.54 12.78
CA ILE A 55 16.82 -16.78 12.61
C ILE A 55 16.02 -15.75 13.41
N GLY A 56 16.42 -15.43 14.63
CA GLY A 56 15.79 -14.38 15.42
C GLY A 56 15.85 -13.01 14.74
N GLY A 57 17.02 -12.65 14.20
CA GLY A 57 17.20 -11.45 13.38
C GLY A 57 16.36 -11.46 12.11
N ALA A 58 16.31 -12.60 11.40
CA ALA A 58 15.52 -12.77 10.18
C ALA A 58 14.02 -12.61 10.42
N ILE A 59 13.49 -13.22 11.49
CA ILE A 59 12.08 -13.08 11.88
C ILE A 59 11.78 -11.61 12.23
N LEU A 60 12.62 -10.98 13.05
CA LEU A 60 12.43 -9.58 13.44
C LEU A 60 12.47 -8.63 12.23
N PHE A 61 13.39 -8.89 11.29
CA PHE A 61 13.52 -8.16 10.03
C PHE A 61 12.30 -8.34 9.12
N LEU A 62 11.85 -9.59 8.92
CA LEU A 62 10.68 -9.93 8.12
C LEU A 62 9.39 -9.33 8.71
N ILE A 63 9.24 -9.35 10.03
CA ILE A 63 8.12 -8.70 10.70
C ILE A 63 8.19 -7.18 10.51
N GLY A 64 9.35 -6.57 10.67
CA GLY A 64 9.53 -5.13 10.49
C GLY A 64 9.21 -4.66 9.07
N ILE A 65 9.78 -5.29 8.05
CA ILE A 65 9.52 -4.96 6.64
C ILE A 65 8.10 -5.36 6.23
N GLY A 66 7.62 -6.52 6.66
CA GLY A 66 6.26 -6.98 6.41
C GLY A 66 5.22 -6.03 6.99
N PHE A 67 5.45 -5.50 8.19
CA PHE A 67 4.61 -4.47 8.80
C PHE A 67 4.63 -3.17 8.00
N ILE A 68 5.81 -2.70 7.58
CA ILE A 68 5.96 -1.49 6.75
C ILE A 68 5.22 -1.66 5.42
N GLY A 69 5.49 -2.76 4.71
CA GLY A 69 4.86 -3.06 3.42
C GLY A 69 3.35 -3.25 3.52
N GLY A 70 2.88 -3.98 4.54
CA GLY A 70 1.47 -4.18 4.82
C GLY A 70 0.74 -2.87 5.17
N TRP A 71 1.37 -2.02 5.98
CA TRP A 71 0.85 -0.69 6.32
C TRP A 71 0.79 0.22 5.09
N ILE A 72 1.84 0.25 4.26
CA ILE A 72 1.84 1.01 2.99
C ILE A 72 0.71 0.52 2.09
N PHE A 73 0.54 -0.79 1.91
CA PHE A 73 -0.48 -1.36 1.04
C PHE A 73 -1.90 -1.03 1.52
N PHE A 74 -2.17 -1.20 2.82
CA PHE A 74 -3.46 -0.85 3.42
C PHE A 74 -3.77 0.65 3.30
N ARG A 75 -2.74 1.49 3.50
CA ARG A 75 -2.85 2.94 3.36
C ARG A 75 -3.11 3.35 1.91
N ASP A 76 -2.39 2.78 0.96
CA ASP A 76 -2.47 3.15 -0.46
C ASP A 76 -3.81 2.73 -1.09
N ARG A 77 -4.36 1.59 -0.65
CA ARG A 77 -5.70 1.13 -1.06
C ARG A 77 -6.81 2.15 -0.78
N LYS A 78 -6.71 2.95 0.30
CA LYS A 78 -7.71 3.99 0.64
C LYS A 78 -7.60 5.26 -0.21
N HIS A 79 -6.47 5.50 -0.87
CA HIS A 79 -6.23 6.74 -1.63
C HIS A 79 -6.46 6.60 -3.15
N ASN A 80 -6.92 5.44 -3.62
CA ASN A 80 -7.38 5.23 -5.01
C ASN A 80 -6.36 5.72 -6.07
N TYR A 81 -5.06 5.40 -5.87
CA TYR A 81 -4.02 5.50 -6.90
C TYR A 81 -4.04 4.31 -7.89
N LEU A 82 -5.05 3.43 -7.77
CA LEU A 82 -5.33 2.40 -8.76
C LEU A 82 -5.79 3.09 -10.05
N SER A 83 -5.09 2.80 -11.15
CA SER A 83 -5.36 3.37 -12.47
C SER A 83 -6.85 3.30 -12.83
N SER A 84 -7.30 4.24 -13.67
CA SER A 84 -8.70 4.40 -14.14
C SER A 84 -9.35 3.12 -14.71
N ARG A 85 -8.62 2.02 -14.87
CA ARG A 85 -9.09 0.73 -15.36
C ARG A 85 -9.94 -0.04 -14.35
N PHE A 86 -9.88 0.31 -13.06
CA PHE A 86 -10.73 -0.29 -12.00
C PHE A 86 -11.94 0.55 -11.59
N ARG A 87 -12.26 1.62 -12.33
CA ARG A 87 -13.51 2.35 -12.11
C ARG A 87 -14.68 1.48 -12.62
N PRO A 88 -15.72 1.23 -11.80
CA PRO A 88 -16.98 0.72 -12.32
C PRO A 88 -17.41 1.63 -13.46
N ARG A 89 -17.72 1.07 -14.64
CA ARG A 89 -18.26 1.87 -15.73
C ARG A 89 -19.54 2.52 -15.21
N THR A 90 -19.53 3.83 -15.04
CA THR A 90 -20.76 4.59 -14.85
C THR A 90 -21.67 4.22 -16.03
N PRO A 91 -22.89 3.72 -15.79
CA PRO A 91 -23.84 3.50 -16.88
C PRO A 91 -23.95 4.81 -17.65
N ARG A 92 -23.74 4.77 -18.96
CA ARG A 92 -23.92 5.97 -19.79
C ARG A 92 -25.34 6.48 -19.53
N PRO A 93 -25.54 7.79 -19.29
CA PRO A 93 -26.88 8.32 -19.14
C PRO A 93 -27.71 7.91 -20.38
N PRO A 94 -28.99 7.53 -20.18
CA PRO A 94 -29.86 7.18 -21.29
C PRO A 94 -29.79 8.30 -22.33
N ARG A 95 -29.62 7.91 -23.60
CA ARG A 95 -29.61 8.87 -24.71
C ARG A 95 -30.94 9.63 -24.64
N PRO A 96 -30.94 10.98 -24.62
CA PRO A 96 -32.19 11.73 -24.59
C PRO A 96 -33.04 11.27 -25.79
N GLU A 97 -34.25 10.84 -25.49
CA GLU A 97 -35.17 10.41 -26.53
C GLU A 97 -35.50 11.58 -27.43
N ARG A 98 -35.65 11.31 -28.73
CA ARG A 98 -35.78 12.33 -29.77
C ARG A 98 -36.98 13.27 -29.53
N SER A 99 -37.98 12.84 -28.75
CA SER A 99 -39.15 13.62 -28.34
C SER A 99 -38.80 14.89 -27.57
N GLU A 100 -37.82 14.86 -26.65
CA GLU A 100 -37.40 16.05 -25.90
C GLU A 100 -36.71 17.09 -26.79
N PHE A 101 -36.07 16.65 -27.87
CA PHE A 101 -35.42 17.55 -28.83
C PHE A 101 -36.46 18.24 -29.72
N THR A 102 -37.51 17.53 -30.14
CA THR A 102 -38.61 18.12 -30.91
C THR A 102 -39.39 19.12 -30.05
N GLU A 103 -39.65 18.81 -28.79
CA GLU A 103 -40.37 19.69 -27.84
C GLU A 103 -39.60 20.99 -27.53
N ARG A 104 -38.26 20.93 -27.46
CA ARG A 104 -37.41 22.10 -27.24
C ARG A 104 -37.21 22.97 -28.47
N LEU A 105 -37.33 22.41 -29.68
CA LEU A 105 -37.24 23.17 -30.92
C LEU A 105 -38.58 23.77 -31.35
N ASP A 106 -39.70 23.15 -30.97
CA ASP A 106 -41.04 23.54 -31.39
C ASP A 106 -41.77 24.45 -30.39
N GLY A 107 -41.09 24.92 -29.35
CA GLY A 107 -41.60 26.00 -28.51
C GLY A 107 -43.01 25.76 -27.93
N GLY A 108 -43.23 24.61 -27.28
CA GLY A 108 -44.33 24.43 -26.33
C GLY A 108 -45.73 24.82 -26.82
N ASN A 109 -46.13 24.41 -28.03
CA ASN A 109 -47.50 24.56 -28.50
C ASN A 109 -48.07 23.23 -29.04
N VAL A 110 -48.17 22.23 -28.16
CA VAL A 110 -48.99 21.03 -28.43
C VAL A 110 -50.35 21.28 -27.80
N THR A 111 -51.25 21.92 -28.56
CA THR A 111 -52.68 21.89 -28.25
C THR A 111 -53.16 20.46 -28.43
N ASP A 112 -53.49 19.81 -27.31
CA ASP A 112 -54.20 18.54 -27.25
C ASP A 112 -55.54 18.64 -28.01
N GLY A 113 -55.51 18.20 -29.26
CA GLY A 113 -56.66 17.99 -30.13
C GLY A 113 -57.00 16.50 -30.15
N SER A 114 -57.55 15.99 -29.05
CA SER A 114 -58.18 14.65 -29.02
C SER A 114 -59.40 14.70 -28.10
N ARG A 115 -60.36 15.55 -28.49
CA ARG A 115 -61.79 15.26 -28.33
C ARG A 115 -62.34 14.95 -29.71
N GLU A 116 -62.62 13.67 -29.96
CA GLU A 116 -63.75 13.12 -30.73
C GLU A 116 -63.71 11.59 -30.68
#